data_AF-Q2H258-F1
#
_entry.id   AF-Q2H258-F1
#
_cell.length_a   1.000
_cell.length_b   1.000
_cell.length_c   1.000
_cell.angle_alpha   90.00
_cell.angle_beta   90.00
_cell.angle_gamma   90.00
#
_symmetry.space_group_name_H-M   'P 1'
#
loop_
_entity.id
_entity.type
_entity.pdbx_description
1 polymer ?
#
loop_
_entity_poly.entity_id
_entity_poly.type
_entity_poly.pdbx_seq_one_letter_code
_entity_poly.pdbx_strand_id
1 'polypeptide(L)'
;MLSWKLLLPPVLNKALYSTGDDLKDIEIVGRNAYLSFKKSVSLTTIQRQLGKDQAPFRRTLKELRKADVSVPSWELLASRCSVKLSPEEVDSFADALRIYPTKAQVVEYNHQHMLGLDSTTIQVEAKQEGAGAEKVESSNAGNLAKRLPLCVGCRVMLTRNLWADVGLVNGAQGRVYDISWKEGADVLRDPPEVIMVAFDDYDGPAFTMPNGEPLRSGEKLVVPILRVRQEFMIGANSCSREQFPLLVSYAITVHKSQGITLDKVVCDISAPEFASGLSYVVVSRVKTLGGLMFERPFDRSRIYRETPSRAMGLKLSDHATRQLQALDVVAGEAPSEESN
;
A
#
# COMPACT_ATOMS: atom_id res chain seq x y z
N MET A 1 16.63 15.08 0.71
CA MET A 1 15.24 14.97 1.21
C MET A 1 14.47 14.11 0.20
N LEU A 2 14.21 12.85 0.53
CA LEU A 2 13.67 11.84 -0.39
C LEU A 2 12.32 12.25 -1.01
N SER A 3 12.13 11.86 -2.27
CA SER A 3 10.99 12.16 -3.14
C SER A 3 9.67 11.53 -2.66
N TRP A 4 9.03 12.14 -1.66
CA TRP A 4 7.72 11.72 -1.14
C TRP A 4 6.57 12.64 -1.58
N LYS A 5 6.88 13.78 -2.21
CA LYS A 5 5.94 14.92 -2.36
C LYS A 5 4.96 14.82 -3.53
N LEU A 6 5.05 13.76 -4.34
CA LEU A 6 4.12 13.50 -5.44
C LEU A 6 3.11 12.37 -5.15
N LEU A 7 3.17 11.76 -3.96
CA LEU A 7 2.21 10.77 -3.46
C LEU A 7 0.95 11.45 -2.89
N LEU A 8 0.07 10.69 -2.22
CA LEU A 8 -1.15 11.24 -1.64
C LEU A 8 -0.83 12.28 -0.56
N PRO A 9 -1.65 13.34 -0.44
CA PRO A 9 -1.50 14.31 0.65
C PRO A 9 -1.74 13.63 2.01
N PRO A 10 -1.27 14.25 3.11
CA PRO A 10 -1.58 13.77 4.45
C PRO A 10 -3.09 13.56 4.65
N VAL A 11 -3.49 12.43 5.23
CA VAL A 11 -4.90 12.13 5.51
C VAL A 11 -5.41 13.09 6.59
N LEU A 12 -6.46 13.85 6.28
CA LEU A 12 -7.10 14.83 7.17
C LEU A 12 -6.20 15.98 7.66
N ASN A 13 -5.00 16.15 7.09
CA ASN A 13 -4.06 17.22 7.42
C ASN A 13 -3.69 18.01 6.17
N LYS A 14 -3.27 19.26 6.36
CA LYS A 14 -2.82 20.10 5.25
C LYS A 14 -1.41 19.71 4.83
N ALA A 15 -1.15 19.74 3.52
CA ALA A 15 0.19 19.53 3.01
C ALA A 15 1.13 20.65 3.49
N LEU A 16 2.41 20.33 3.73
CA LEU A 16 3.41 21.31 4.20
C LEU A 16 3.65 22.49 3.25
N TYR A 17 3.25 22.35 1.98
CA TYR A 17 3.30 23.39 0.96
C TYR A 17 1.97 24.15 0.79
N SER A 18 1.01 23.96 1.70
CA SER A 18 -0.27 24.68 1.67
C SER A 18 -0.08 26.17 1.94
N THR A 19 -0.72 27.01 1.13
CA THR A 19 -0.69 28.48 1.24
C THR A 19 -2.02 29.07 1.70
N GLY A 20 -2.92 28.27 2.26
CA GLY A 20 -4.22 28.76 2.77
C GLY A 20 -4.06 29.66 4.00
N ASP A 21 -4.94 30.66 4.14
CA ASP A 21 -5.01 31.58 5.28
C ASP A 21 -5.60 30.93 6.55
N ASP A 22 -6.07 29.70 6.45
CA ASP A 22 -6.77 28.94 7.49
C ASP A 22 -5.85 27.94 8.23
N LEU A 23 -4.53 28.15 8.17
CA LEU A 23 -3.54 27.30 8.85
C LEU A 23 -3.53 27.55 10.37
N LYS A 24 -3.46 26.47 11.16
CA LYS A 24 -3.26 26.53 12.61
C LYS A 24 -1.80 26.83 12.95
N ASP A 25 -1.53 27.34 14.15
CA ASP A 25 -0.17 27.74 14.59
C ASP A 25 0.88 26.65 14.38
N ILE A 26 0.58 25.40 14.74
CA ILE A 26 1.49 24.25 14.54
C ILE A 26 1.76 23.95 13.06
N GLU A 27 0.76 24.17 12.19
CA GLU A 27 0.88 23.99 10.74
C GLU A 27 1.72 25.10 10.13
N ILE A 28 1.64 26.33 10.65
CA ILE A 28 2.48 27.47 10.25
C ILE A 28 3.94 27.20 10.61
N VAL A 29 4.21 26.74 11.85
CA VAL A 29 5.57 26.37 12.27
C VAL A 29 6.14 25.27 11.37
N GLY A 30 5.36 24.21 11.13
CA GLY A 30 5.74 23.12 10.22
C GLY A 30 6.02 23.59 8.80
N ARG A 31 5.19 24.49 8.25
CA ARG A 31 5.39 25.11 6.94
C ARG A 31 6.66 25.95 6.90
N ASN A 32 6.90 26.80 7.88
CA ASN A 32 8.07 27.67 7.92
C ASN A 32 9.37 26.87 8.03
N ALA A 33 9.38 25.84 8.89
CA ALA A 33 10.49 24.88 8.97
C ALA A 33 10.70 24.18 7.61
N TYR A 34 9.63 23.77 6.95
CA TYR A 34 9.69 23.15 5.63
C TYR A 34 10.22 24.09 4.53
N LEU A 35 9.84 25.36 4.54
CA LEU A 35 10.32 26.37 3.59
C LEU A 35 11.78 26.79 3.85
N SER A 36 12.28 26.60 5.07
CA SER A 36 13.69 26.89 5.43
C SER A 36 14.70 26.02 4.66
N PHE A 37 14.29 24.84 4.17
CA PHE A 37 15.14 23.97 3.38
C PHE A 37 15.37 24.58 1.99
N LYS A 38 16.61 25.01 1.71
CA LYS A 38 17.02 25.63 0.43
C LYS A 38 17.68 24.67 -0.56
N LYS A 39 17.97 23.43 -0.14
CA LYS A 39 18.67 22.41 -0.93
C LYS A 39 17.78 21.19 -1.11
N SER A 40 17.65 20.73 -2.35
CA SER A 40 16.85 19.55 -2.71
C SER A 40 17.69 18.55 -3.50
N VAL A 41 17.48 17.27 -3.26
CA VAL A 41 18.11 16.17 -4.01
C VAL A 41 16.99 15.35 -4.62
N SER A 42 16.98 15.24 -5.94
CA SER A 42 15.97 14.51 -6.70
C SER A 42 16.57 13.22 -7.24
N LEU A 43 15.99 12.08 -6.88
CA LEU A 43 16.33 10.81 -7.50
C LEU A 43 15.61 10.72 -8.86
N THR A 44 16.37 10.54 -9.93
CA THR A 44 15.86 10.51 -11.31
C THR A 44 15.60 9.09 -11.82
N THR A 45 16.36 8.12 -11.32
CA THR A 45 16.26 6.71 -11.73
C THR A 45 15.07 6.02 -11.07
N ILE A 46 14.15 5.53 -11.91
CA ILE A 46 12.99 4.73 -11.48
C ILE A 46 13.43 3.27 -11.42
N GLN A 47 13.61 2.73 -10.21
CA GLN A 47 14.02 1.34 -9.99
C GLN A 47 12.88 0.32 -10.09
N ARG A 48 11.61 0.76 -10.03
CA ARG A 48 10.46 -0.15 -9.99
C ARG A 48 10.04 -0.65 -11.38
N GLN A 49 10.05 0.25 -12.37
CA GLN A 49 9.69 -0.06 -13.76
C GLN A 49 10.96 -0.05 -14.64
N LEU A 50 11.85 -1.02 -14.41
CA LEU A 50 13.09 -1.21 -15.18
C LEU A 50 12.79 -1.82 -16.57
N GLY A 51 13.71 -1.64 -17.53
CA GLY A 51 13.58 -2.17 -18.89
C GLY A 51 13.30 -1.11 -19.96
N LYS A 52 13.89 -1.23 -21.16
CA LYS A 52 13.69 -0.28 -22.27
C LYS A 52 12.25 -0.37 -22.83
N ASP A 53 11.70 -1.57 -22.84
CA ASP A 53 10.32 -1.93 -23.17
C ASP A 53 9.27 -1.20 -22.32
N GLN A 54 9.60 -0.84 -21.06
CA GLN A 54 8.70 -0.11 -20.16
C GLN A 54 8.76 1.43 -20.35
N ALA A 55 9.46 1.94 -21.37
CA ALA A 55 9.55 3.39 -21.62
C ALA A 55 8.18 4.08 -21.85
N PRO A 56 7.24 3.49 -22.62
CA PRO A 56 5.89 4.04 -22.75
C PRO A 56 5.16 4.10 -21.40
N PHE A 57 5.27 3.04 -20.59
CA PHE A 57 4.63 2.99 -19.28
C PHE A 57 5.20 4.04 -18.30
N ARG A 58 6.53 4.25 -18.30
CA ARG A 58 7.16 5.32 -17.51
C ARG A 58 6.69 6.71 -17.95
N ARG A 59 6.48 6.93 -19.25
CA ARG A 59 5.91 8.17 -19.78
C ARG A 59 4.49 8.38 -19.26
N THR A 60 3.63 7.38 -19.40
CA THR A 60 2.26 7.39 -18.86
C THR A 60 2.25 7.72 -17.38
N LEU A 61 3.12 7.10 -16.57
CA LEU A 61 3.23 7.39 -15.13
C LEU A 61 3.63 8.85 -14.85
N LYS A 62 4.51 9.46 -15.65
CA LYS A 62 4.89 10.87 -15.52
C LYS A 62 3.75 11.82 -15.87
N GLU A 63 2.99 11.50 -16.92
CA GLU A 63 1.82 12.26 -17.35
C GLU A 63 0.68 12.16 -16.33
N LEU A 64 0.41 10.95 -15.86
CA LEU A 64 -0.63 10.66 -14.86
C LEU A 64 -0.29 11.28 -13.50
N ARG A 65 1.01 11.39 -13.17
CA ARG A 65 1.49 12.15 -12.01
C ARG A 65 1.14 13.64 -12.10
N LYS A 66 1.04 14.21 -13.30
CA LYS A 66 0.70 15.63 -13.54
C LYS A 66 -0.80 15.85 -13.80
N ALA A 67 -1.59 14.78 -13.89
CA ALA A 67 -2.98 14.80 -14.38
C ALA A 67 -3.11 15.40 -15.80
N ASP A 68 -2.08 15.23 -16.62
CA ASP A 68 -1.98 15.70 -18.00
C ASP A 68 -1.71 14.49 -18.92
N VAL A 69 -2.65 13.54 -18.92
CA VAL A 69 -2.50 12.29 -19.67
C VAL A 69 -2.80 12.54 -21.15
N SER A 70 -1.82 12.25 -22.01
CA SER A 70 -1.97 12.32 -23.46
C SER A 70 -2.88 11.21 -24.00
N VAL A 71 -3.40 11.37 -25.22
CA VAL A 71 -4.25 10.35 -25.86
C VAL A 71 -3.52 9.00 -25.99
N PRO A 72 -2.26 8.91 -26.47
CA PRO A 72 -1.56 7.63 -26.56
C PRO A 72 -1.34 6.96 -25.19
N SER A 73 -1.05 7.75 -24.15
CA SER A 73 -0.91 7.23 -22.78
C SER A 73 -2.23 6.72 -22.21
N TRP A 74 -3.35 7.38 -22.53
CA TRP A 74 -4.68 6.91 -22.16
C TRP A 74 -5.05 5.63 -22.90
N GLU A 75 -4.82 5.55 -24.22
CA GLU A 75 -5.06 4.33 -25.00
C GLU A 75 -4.26 3.14 -24.46
N LEU A 76 -3.01 3.37 -24.07
CA LEU A 76 -2.17 2.36 -23.43
C LEU A 76 -2.79 1.83 -22.14
N LEU A 77 -3.32 2.69 -21.27
CA LEU A 77 -4.01 2.26 -20.05
C LEU A 77 -5.36 1.61 -20.35
N ALA A 78 -6.12 2.17 -21.29
CA ALA A 78 -7.41 1.66 -21.70
C ALA A 78 -7.30 0.29 -22.40
N SER A 79 -6.13 -0.08 -22.92
CA SER A 79 -5.84 -1.44 -23.42
C SER A 79 -5.82 -2.48 -22.30
N ARG A 80 -5.63 -2.05 -21.05
CA ARG A 80 -5.58 -2.90 -19.85
C ARG A 80 -6.93 -3.06 -19.14
N CYS A 81 -8.01 -2.60 -19.75
CA CYS A 81 -9.36 -2.86 -19.24
C CYS A 81 -9.72 -4.32 -19.43
N SER A 82 -10.31 -4.95 -18.41
CA SER A 82 -10.73 -6.36 -18.39
C SER A 82 -11.46 -6.79 -19.67
N VAL A 83 -12.35 -5.94 -20.18
CA VAL A 83 -13.16 -6.16 -21.40
C VAL A 83 -12.34 -6.30 -22.68
N LYS A 84 -11.08 -5.84 -22.69
CA LYS A 84 -10.16 -5.89 -23.83
C LYS A 84 -9.06 -6.95 -23.67
N LEU A 85 -8.94 -7.55 -22.50
CA LEU A 85 -7.96 -8.61 -22.23
C LEU A 85 -8.54 -9.96 -22.65
N SER A 86 -7.67 -10.92 -22.94
CA SER A 86 -8.08 -12.30 -23.18
C SER A 86 -8.60 -12.94 -21.89
N PRO A 87 -9.51 -13.93 -21.95
CA PRO A 87 -9.98 -14.63 -20.76
C PRO A 87 -8.83 -15.24 -19.94
N GLU A 88 -7.84 -15.83 -20.61
CA GLU A 88 -6.63 -16.40 -19.98
C GLU A 88 -5.84 -15.34 -19.20
N GLU A 89 -5.72 -14.13 -19.76
CA GLU A 89 -5.04 -13.04 -19.08
C GLU A 89 -5.83 -12.56 -17.87
N VAL A 90 -7.15 -12.43 -17.98
CA VAL A 90 -8.04 -12.07 -16.85
C VAL A 90 -7.95 -13.09 -15.73
N ASP A 91 -7.97 -14.38 -16.04
CA ASP A 91 -7.84 -15.47 -15.06
C ASP A 91 -6.50 -15.41 -14.33
N SER A 92 -5.44 -14.95 -15.02
CA SER A 92 -4.13 -14.73 -14.41
C SER A 92 -4.13 -13.65 -13.30
N PHE A 93 -5.19 -12.85 -13.19
CA PHE A 93 -5.42 -11.85 -12.15
C PHE A 93 -6.38 -12.33 -11.04
N ALA A 94 -6.84 -13.59 -11.05
CA ALA A 94 -7.79 -14.08 -10.05
C ALA A 94 -7.30 -13.87 -8.60
N ASP A 95 -6.04 -14.18 -8.34
CA ASP A 95 -5.38 -14.01 -7.03
C ASP A 95 -4.72 -12.63 -6.82
N ALA A 96 -4.83 -11.72 -7.80
CA ALA A 96 -4.18 -10.42 -7.72
C ALA A 96 -4.90 -9.48 -6.76
N LEU A 97 -4.10 -8.65 -6.05
CA LEU A 97 -4.62 -7.70 -5.09
C LEU A 97 -5.46 -6.62 -5.77
N ARG A 98 -6.67 -6.38 -5.24
CA ARG A 98 -7.49 -5.25 -5.66
C ARG A 98 -7.21 -3.99 -4.88
N ILE A 99 -7.19 -2.86 -5.58
CA ILE A 99 -6.96 -1.56 -4.94
C ILE A 99 -8.14 -0.64 -5.22
N TYR A 100 -8.82 -0.22 -4.15
CA TYR A 100 -9.99 0.64 -4.22
C TYR A 100 -9.76 2.01 -3.54
N PRO A 101 -10.48 3.05 -3.99
CA PRO A 101 -10.37 4.39 -3.42
C PRO A 101 -10.96 4.48 -2.01
N THR A 102 -12.03 3.74 -1.70
CA THR A 102 -12.76 3.86 -0.41
C THR A 102 -12.64 2.62 0.47
N LYS A 103 -12.74 2.82 1.81
CA LYS A 103 -12.78 1.70 2.77
C LYS A 103 -14.02 0.82 2.58
N ALA A 104 -15.17 1.40 2.21
CA ALA A 104 -16.41 0.65 2.03
C ALA A 104 -16.29 -0.41 0.92
N GLN A 105 -15.72 -0.05 -0.23
CA GLN A 105 -15.48 -1.00 -1.33
C GLN A 105 -14.53 -2.13 -0.91
N VAL A 106 -13.48 -1.80 -0.15
CA VAL A 106 -12.54 -2.80 0.36
C VAL A 106 -13.22 -3.77 1.32
N VAL A 107 -14.01 -3.26 2.26
CA VAL A 107 -14.73 -4.09 3.23
C VAL A 107 -15.72 -5.01 2.53
N GLU A 108 -16.52 -4.47 1.61
CA GLU A 108 -17.50 -5.25 0.84
C GLU A 108 -16.82 -6.35 0.04
N TYR A 109 -15.77 -6.00 -0.72
CA TYR A 109 -15.06 -6.95 -1.55
C TYR A 109 -14.40 -8.06 -0.75
N ASN A 110 -13.71 -7.71 0.36
CA ASN A 110 -13.11 -8.67 1.26
C ASN A 110 -14.16 -9.58 1.90
N HIS A 111 -15.30 -9.03 2.33
CA HIS A 111 -16.38 -9.79 2.94
C HIS A 111 -16.97 -10.82 1.96
N GLN A 112 -17.26 -10.42 0.72
CA GLN A 112 -17.76 -11.33 -0.31
C GLN A 112 -16.78 -12.48 -0.59
N HIS A 113 -15.47 -12.21 -0.64
CA HIS A 113 -14.46 -13.24 -0.86
C HIS A 113 -14.30 -14.19 0.33
N MET A 114 -14.45 -13.67 1.54
CA MET A 114 -14.45 -14.51 2.74
C MET A 114 -15.70 -15.40 2.82
N LEU A 115 -16.87 -14.91 2.41
CA LEU A 115 -18.09 -15.71 2.34
C LEU A 115 -18.00 -16.84 1.30
N GLY A 116 -17.22 -16.64 0.23
CA GLY A 116 -16.97 -17.67 -0.78
C GLY A 116 -15.99 -18.76 -0.33
N LEU A 117 -15.31 -18.59 0.80
CA LEU A 117 -14.57 -19.66 1.46
C LEU A 117 -15.56 -20.37 2.37
N ASP A 118 -15.94 -21.61 2.04
CA ASP A 118 -16.81 -22.47 2.86
C ASP A 118 -16.12 -22.86 4.19
N SER A 119 -15.76 -21.87 4.99
CA SER A 119 -14.92 -21.96 6.18
C SER A 119 -15.44 -21.03 7.26
N THR A 120 -15.37 -21.49 8.51
CA THR A 120 -15.86 -20.72 9.65
C THR A 120 -15.02 -19.46 9.81
N THR A 121 -15.67 -18.30 9.70
CA THR A 121 -15.03 -17.00 9.94
C THR A 121 -15.14 -16.64 11.41
N ILE A 122 -13.99 -16.41 12.04
CA ILE A 122 -13.88 -15.84 13.37
C ILE A 122 -13.62 -14.34 13.27
N GLN A 123 -14.10 -13.58 14.25
CA GLN A 123 -13.80 -12.15 14.37
C GLN A 123 -12.91 -11.91 15.58
N VAL A 124 -11.64 -11.63 15.33
CA VAL A 124 -10.67 -11.38 16.40
C VAL A 124 -10.72 -9.93 16.84
N GLU A 125 -11.22 -9.66 18.05
CA GLU A 125 -11.22 -8.34 18.66
C GLU A 125 -9.83 -7.98 19.21
N ALA A 126 -9.43 -6.72 19.03
CA ALA A 126 -8.18 -6.21 19.58
C ALA A 126 -8.32 -5.95 21.08
N LYS A 127 -7.28 -6.29 21.84
CA LYS A 127 -7.19 -5.88 23.25
C LYS A 127 -6.74 -4.42 23.30
N GLN A 128 -7.47 -3.59 24.04
CA GLN A 128 -7.23 -2.14 24.10
C GLN A 128 -7.17 -1.69 25.55
N GLU A 129 -6.24 -0.78 25.85
CA GLU A 129 -6.06 -0.20 27.18
C GLU A 129 -5.95 1.33 27.05
N GLY A 130 -6.52 2.05 28.03
CA GLY A 130 -6.55 3.51 28.07
C GLY A 130 -7.87 4.13 27.58
N ALA A 131 -8.26 5.25 28.19
CA ALA A 131 -9.54 5.90 27.92
C ALA A 131 -9.58 6.51 26.50
N GLY A 132 -10.54 6.07 25.68
CA GLY A 132 -10.73 6.55 24.31
C GLY A 132 -9.94 5.76 23.26
N ALA A 133 -9.16 4.75 23.65
CA ALA A 133 -8.43 3.88 22.74
C ALA A 133 -9.37 3.20 21.72
N GLU A 134 -10.61 2.89 22.12
CA GLU A 134 -11.61 2.24 21.27
C GLU A 134 -12.05 3.10 20.07
N LYS A 135 -11.92 4.43 20.18
CA LYS A 135 -12.30 5.37 19.11
C LYS A 135 -11.17 5.57 18.10
N VAL A 136 -9.92 5.25 18.44
CA VAL A 136 -8.75 5.50 17.60
C VAL A 136 -8.74 4.61 16.34
N GLU A 137 -8.66 5.24 15.17
CA GLU A 137 -8.52 4.54 13.90
C GLU A 137 -7.25 3.68 13.84
N SER A 138 -7.31 2.54 13.14
CA SER A 138 -6.18 1.61 13.02
C SER A 138 -4.90 2.27 12.50
N SER A 139 -5.00 3.29 11.63
CA SER A 139 -3.84 4.04 11.12
C SER A 139 -3.02 4.72 12.22
N ASN A 140 -3.67 5.16 13.29
CA ASN A 140 -3.03 5.87 14.40
C ASN A 140 -2.58 4.91 15.50
N ALA A 141 -2.98 3.64 15.42
CA ALA A 141 -2.60 2.56 16.32
C ALA A 141 -1.64 1.57 15.64
N GLY A 142 -0.67 2.07 14.86
CA GLY A 142 0.36 1.24 14.22
C GLY A 142 -0.19 0.24 13.19
N ASN A 143 -1.29 0.61 12.51
CA ASN A 143 -2.02 -0.21 11.55
C ASN A 143 -2.71 -1.46 12.13
N LEU A 144 -2.76 -1.60 13.46
CA LEU A 144 -3.46 -2.71 14.11
C LEU A 144 -4.97 -2.53 14.04
N ALA A 145 -5.65 -3.52 13.45
CA ALA A 145 -7.09 -3.52 13.28
C ALA A 145 -7.82 -3.62 14.63
N LYS A 146 -8.96 -2.91 14.76
CA LYS A 146 -9.85 -3.10 15.92
C LYS A 146 -10.49 -4.49 15.89
N ARG A 147 -10.92 -4.88 14.69
CA ARG A 147 -11.59 -6.14 14.37
C ARG A 147 -10.88 -6.76 13.19
N LEU A 148 -10.47 -8.01 13.34
CA LEU A 148 -9.77 -8.75 12.31
C LEU A 148 -10.58 -10.02 11.99
N PRO A 149 -11.42 -10.00 10.94
CA PRO A 149 -12.09 -11.20 10.48
C PRO A 149 -11.07 -12.15 9.84
N LEU A 150 -11.10 -13.42 10.20
CA LEU A 150 -10.19 -14.45 9.69
C LEU A 150 -10.93 -15.76 9.50
N CYS A 151 -10.54 -16.51 8.47
CA CYS A 151 -10.89 -17.91 8.31
C CYS A 151 -9.70 -18.64 7.69
N VAL A 152 -9.65 -19.96 7.89
CA VAL A 152 -8.67 -20.80 7.20
C VAL A 152 -8.85 -20.65 5.69
N GLY A 153 -7.74 -20.51 4.96
CA GLY A 153 -7.75 -20.28 3.52
C GLY A 153 -7.85 -18.81 3.10
N CYS A 154 -8.09 -17.86 4.01
CA CYS A 154 -8.23 -16.47 3.62
C CYS A 154 -6.89 -15.80 3.27
N ARG A 155 -6.93 -14.87 2.31
CA ARG A 155 -5.77 -14.03 1.96
C ARG A 155 -5.56 -12.96 3.02
N VAL A 156 -4.34 -12.90 3.55
CA VAL A 156 -3.91 -11.90 4.52
C VAL A 156 -2.67 -11.15 4.05
N MET A 157 -2.43 -9.99 4.63
CA MET A 157 -1.26 -9.16 4.37
C MET A 157 -0.67 -8.66 5.68
N LEU A 158 0.66 -8.70 5.79
CA LEU A 158 1.38 -8.11 6.90
C LEU A 158 1.31 -6.58 6.87
N THR A 159 1.08 -5.98 8.02
CA THR A 159 0.91 -4.52 8.19
C THR A 159 2.16 -3.81 8.73
N ARG A 160 3.21 -4.58 9.02
CA ARG A 160 4.52 -4.12 9.51
C ARG A 160 5.61 -5.09 9.10
N ASN A 161 6.85 -4.62 9.15
CA ASN A 161 8.02 -5.46 8.96
C ASN A 161 8.20 -6.33 10.21
N LEU A 162 8.30 -7.64 10.03
CA LEU A 162 8.68 -8.58 11.08
C LEU A 162 10.12 -9.07 10.85
N TRP A 163 10.44 -9.45 9.62
CA TRP A 163 11.76 -9.92 9.24
C TRP A 163 11.99 -9.71 7.75
N ALA A 164 12.66 -8.60 7.41
CA ALA A 164 12.78 -8.17 6.01
C ALA A 164 13.62 -9.11 5.15
N ASP A 165 14.68 -9.67 5.70
CA ASP A 165 15.65 -10.50 4.97
C ASP A 165 15.05 -11.81 4.43
N VAL A 166 13.94 -12.27 5.03
CA VAL A 166 13.24 -13.51 4.65
C VAL A 166 11.87 -13.23 4.01
N GLY A 167 11.60 -11.99 3.60
CA GLY A 167 10.38 -11.62 2.90
C GLY A 167 9.19 -11.24 3.81
N LEU A 168 9.32 -11.25 5.14
CA LEU A 168 8.25 -10.84 6.08
C LEU A 168 8.25 -9.31 6.28
N VAL A 169 7.90 -8.60 5.22
CA VAL A 169 7.81 -7.14 5.16
C VAL A 169 6.36 -6.64 5.21
N ASN A 170 6.18 -5.35 5.51
CA ASN A 170 4.89 -4.69 5.36
C ASN A 170 4.43 -4.77 3.90
N GLY A 171 3.26 -5.35 3.68
CA GLY A 171 2.72 -5.64 2.35
C GLY A 171 2.91 -7.10 1.91
N ALA A 172 3.70 -7.92 2.63
CA ALA A 172 3.85 -9.34 2.30
C ALA A 172 2.50 -10.05 2.40
N GLN A 173 2.14 -10.78 1.36
CA GLN A 173 0.87 -11.48 1.24
C GLN A 173 1.03 -12.97 1.55
N GLY A 174 -0.02 -13.55 2.11
CA GLY A 174 -0.06 -14.97 2.44
C GLY A 174 -1.48 -15.49 2.55
N ARG A 175 -1.58 -16.78 2.81
CA ARG A 175 -2.85 -17.47 3.07
C ARG A 175 -2.84 -18.03 4.48
N VAL A 176 -3.92 -17.82 5.23
CA VAL A 176 -4.08 -18.44 6.56
C VAL A 176 -4.15 -19.95 6.36
N TYR A 177 -3.20 -20.66 6.95
CA TYR A 177 -3.13 -22.11 6.92
C TYR A 177 -3.92 -22.72 8.09
N ASP A 178 -3.73 -22.18 9.29
CA ASP A 178 -4.39 -22.65 10.50
C ASP A 178 -4.48 -21.54 11.55
N ILE A 179 -5.36 -21.72 12.54
CA ILE A 179 -5.55 -20.80 13.65
C ILE A 179 -5.52 -21.63 14.93
N SER A 180 -4.65 -21.26 15.88
CA SER A 180 -4.44 -22.04 17.10
C SER A 180 -4.84 -21.24 18.34
N TRP A 181 -5.49 -21.94 19.26
CA TRP A 181 -5.89 -21.43 20.57
C TRP A 181 -5.11 -22.14 21.68
N LYS A 182 -5.06 -21.51 22.85
CA LYS A 182 -4.53 -22.11 24.06
C LYS A 182 -5.34 -23.35 24.44
N GLU A 183 -4.68 -24.34 25.02
CA GLU A 183 -5.35 -25.55 25.53
C GLU A 183 -6.46 -25.17 26.53
N GLY A 184 -7.67 -25.71 26.31
CA GLY A 184 -8.86 -25.45 27.12
C GLY A 184 -9.61 -24.16 26.81
N ALA A 185 -9.21 -23.39 25.78
CA ALA A 185 -9.91 -22.18 25.37
C ALA A 185 -11.25 -22.47 24.66
N ASP A 186 -12.24 -21.60 24.85
CA ASP A 186 -13.48 -21.60 24.08
C ASP A 186 -13.24 -20.87 22.75
N VAL A 187 -13.21 -21.63 21.65
CA VAL A 187 -12.94 -21.12 20.29
C VAL A 187 -13.87 -19.96 19.87
N LEU A 188 -15.08 -19.88 20.44
CA LEU A 188 -16.05 -18.83 20.11
C LEU A 188 -15.89 -17.55 20.96
N ARG A 189 -15.27 -17.66 22.14
CA ARG A 189 -15.16 -16.54 23.10
C ARG A 189 -13.74 -16.06 23.26
N ASP A 190 -12.81 -16.99 23.27
CA ASP A 190 -11.41 -16.71 23.54
C ASP A 190 -10.67 -16.34 22.25
N PRO A 191 -9.79 -15.33 22.32
CA PRO A 191 -8.95 -14.96 21.20
C PRO A 191 -7.97 -16.09 20.83
N PRO A 192 -7.66 -16.28 19.54
CA PRO A 192 -6.56 -17.16 19.16
C PRO A 192 -5.22 -16.60 19.65
N GLU A 193 -4.30 -17.51 19.92
CA GLU A 193 -2.94 -17.23 20.39
C GLU A 193 -1.98 -17.06 19.21
N VAL A 194 -2.14 -17.91 18.18
CA VAL A 194 -1.26 -17.94 17.01
C VAL A 194 -2.09 -18.05 15.74
N ILE A 195 -1.70 -17.30 14.70
CA ILE A 195 -2.20 -17.48 13.34
C ILE A 195 -1.06 -18.03 12.48
N MET A 196 -1.29 -19.18 11.88
CA MET A 196 -0.31 -19.84 11.01
C MET A 196 -0.56 -19.38 9.57
N VAL A 197 0.41 -18.69 8.96
CA VAL A 197 0.26 -18.09 7.62
C VAL A 197 1.33 -18.63 6.66
N ALA A 198 0.89 -19.15 5.52
CA ALA A 198 1.77 -19.49 4.40
C ALA A 198 1.96 -18.25 3.52
N PHE A 199 3.11 -17.58 3.63
CA PHE A 199 3.44 -16.41 2.82
C PHE A 199 3.89 -16.81 1.41
N ASP A 200 3.62 -15.94 0.43
CA ASP A 200 3.91 -16.25 -0.98
C ASP A 200 5.41 -16.21 -1.29
N ASP A 201 6.13 -15.23 -0.74
CA ASP A 201 7.56 -14.96 -1.02
C ASP A 201 8.44 -15.16 0.23
N TYR A 202 8.11 -16.12 1.09
CA TYR A 202 8.89 -16.41 2.28
C TYR A 202 10.05 -17.36 1.98
N ASP A 203 11.26 -16.90 2.30
CA ASP A 203 12.53 -17.64 2.06
C ASP A 203 13.30 -17.89 3.36
N GLY A 204 12.59 -17.86 4.49
CA GLY A 204 13.19 -18.09 5.80
C GLY A 204 13.22 -19.57 6.19
N PRO A 205 13.66 -19.87 7.42
CA PRO A 205 13.71 -21.25 7.92
C PRO A 205 12.32 -21.89 7.98
N ALA A 206 12.28 -23.21 7.82
CA ALA A 206 11.06 -23.98 8.09
C ALA A 206 10.70 -23.88 9.57
N PHE A 207 9.49 -23.40 9.87
CA PHE A 207 8.89 -23.67 11.17
C PHE A 207 8.29 -25.07 11.12
N THR A 208 8.72 -25.94 12.03
CA THR A 208 8.09 -27.25 12.21
C THR A 208 6.62 -27.07 12.55
N MET A 209 5.79 -27.88 11.90
CA MET A 209 4.36 -27.95 12.19
C MET A 209 4.15 -28.31 13.66
N PRO A 210 3.02 -27.94 14.28
CA PRO A 210 2.70 -28.30 15.67
C PRO A 210 2.76 -29.82 15.94
N ASN A 211 2.58 -30.64 14.91
CA ASN A 211 2.65 -32.10 14.97
C ASN A 211 4.06 -32.67 14.73
N GLY A 212 5.10 -31.84 14.53
CA GLY A 212 6.47 -32.28 14.30
C GLY A 212 6.73 -32.94 12.94
N GLU A 213 5.72 -32.98 12.06
CA GLU A 213 5.89 -33.52 10.70
C GLU A 213 6.75 -32.55 9.87
N PRO A 214 7.74 -33.06 9.12
CA PRO A 214 8.43 -32.25 8.13
C PRO A 214 7.41 -31.79 7.08
N LEU A 215 7.54 -30.53 6.66
CA LEU A 215 6.74 -29.98 5.57
C LEU A 215 6.85 -30.92 4.36
N ARG A 216 5.72 -31.36 3.79
CA ARG A 216 5.79 -32.27 2.64
C ARG A 216 6.50 -31.56 1.50
N SER A 217 7.30 -32.30 0.73
CA SER A 217 8.00 -31.75 -0.44
C SER A 217 7.02 -31.01 -1.36
N GLY A 218 7.10 -29.67 -1.40
CA GLY A 218 6.22 -28.81 -2.21
C GLY A 218 5.16 -28.02 -1.43
N GLU A 219 5.00 -28.22 -0.13
CA GLU A 219 4.15 -27.36 0.71
C GLU A 219 4.87 -26.03 1.01
N LYS A 220 4.10 -24.92 1.10
CA LYS A 220 4.65 -23.61 1.46
C LYS A 220 4.96 -23.58 2.96
N LEU A 221 6.14 -23.04 3.32
CA LEU A 221 6.54 -22.85 4.71
C LEU A 221 5.49 -21.98 5.43
N VAL A 222 5.08 -22.43 6.61
CA VAL A 222 4.06 -21.74 7.41
C VAL A 222 4.75 -20.97 8.53
N VAL A 223 4.37 -19.71 8.71
CA VAL A 223 4.96 -18.81 9.70
C VAL A 223 3.97 -18.54 10.82
N PRO A 224 4.34 -18.76 12.11
CA PRO A 224 3.50 -18.38 13.24
C PRO A 224 3.50 -16.86 13.41
N ILE A 225 2.33 -16.25 13.31
CA ILE A 225 2.11 -14.83 13.54
C ILE A 225 1.49 -14.64 14.92
N LEU A 226 2.17 -13.85 15.75
CA LEU A 226 1.77 -13.51 17.11
C LEU A 226 1.14 -12.11 17.17
N ARG A 227 0.42 -11.85 18.26
CA ARG A 227 -0.10 -10.52 18.59
C ARG A 227 1.05 -9.56 18.87
N VAL A 228 0.88 -8.31 18.47
CA VAL A 228 1.82 -7.24 18.78
C VAL A 228 1.08 -6.10 19.47
N ARG A 229 1.69 -5.55 20.51
CA ARG A 229 1.21 -4.37 21.23
C ARG A 229 1.79 -3.10 20.62
N GLN A 230 0.94 -2.12 20.36
CA GLN A 230 1.31 -0.78 19.94
C GLN A 230 0.84 0.22 20.98
N GLU A 231 1.75 1.07 21.45
CA GLU A 231 1.45 2.19 22.33
C GLU A 231 1.30 3.49 21.53
N PHE A 232 0.40 4.36 21.97
CA PHE A 232 0.13 5.65 21.37
C PHE A 232 -0.52 6.61 22.40
N MET A 233 -0.42 7.91 22.14
CA MET A 233 -0.94 8.94 23.03
C MET A 233 -2.28 9.49 22.52
N ILE A 234 -3.26 9.64 23.41
CA ILE A 234 -4.49 10.40 23.18
C ILE A 234 -4.50 11.59 24.14
N GLY A 235 -4.15 12.78 23.64
CA GLY A 235 -3.90 13.93 24.51
C GLY A 235 -2.76 13.63 25.49
N ALA A 236 -3.04 13.69 26.79
CA ALA A 236 -2.07 13.34 27.84
C ALA A 236 -2.13 11.85 28.26
N ASN A 237 -3.07 11.07 27.73
CA ASN A 237 -3.27 9.69 28.16
C ASN A 237 -2.45 8.72 27.30
N SER A 238 -1.68 7.84 27.95
CA SER A 238 -1.07 6.68 27.29
C SER A 238 -2.12 5.61 27.04
N CYS A 239 -2.20 5.13 25.80
CA CYS A 239 -3.12 4.10 25.35
C CYS A 239 -2.36 3.01 24.60
N SER A 240 -2.92 1.81 24.56
CA SER A 240 -2.35 0.71 23.78
C SER A 240 -3.39 -0.10 23.03
N ARG A 241 -2.94 -0.74 21.94
CA ARG A 241 -3.71 -1.73 21.19
C ARG A 241 -2.85 -2.95 20.91
N GLU A 242 -3.38 -4.12 21.20
CA GLU A 242 -2.75 -5.41 20.95
C GLU A 242 -3.60 -6.25 19.99
N GLN A 243 -3.01 -6.62 18.87
CA GLN A 243 -3.65 -7.38 17.78
C GLN A 243 -2.59 -8.05 16.91
N PHE A 244 -2.97 -9.07 16.14
CA PHE A 244 -2.11 -9.59 15.08
C PHE A 244 -1.81 -8.52 14.02
N PRO A 245 -0.57 -8.44 13.52
CA PRO A 245 -0.17 -7.46 12.51
C PRO A 245 -0.66 -7.80 11.10
N LEU A 246 -1.89 -8.31 10.97
CA LEU A 246 -2.48 -8.79 9.71
C LEU A 246 -3.71 -7.97 9.33
N LEU A 247 -4.02 -7.97 8.03
CA LEU A 247 -5.30 -7.55 7.48
C LEU A 247 -5.73 -8.50 6.37
N VAL A 248 -7.03 -8.67 6.15
CA VAL A 248 -7.57 -9.40 4.99
C VAL A 248 -7.23 -8.64 3.71
N SER A 249 -6.69 -9.34 2.72
CA SER A 249 -5.96 -8.73 1.61
C SER A 249 -6.42 -9.17 0.22
N TYR A 250 -7.73 -9.41 0.02
CA TYR A 250 -8.29 -9.52 -1.33
C TYR A 250 -8.37 -8.14 -2.00
N ALA A 251 -8.71 -7.13 -1.21
CA ALA A 251 -8.64 -5.73 -1.56
C ALA A 251 -8.00 -4.88 -0.45
N ILE A 252 -7.36 -3.79 -0.85
CA ILE A 252 -6.85 -2.74 0.04
C ILE A 252 -7.20 -1.35 -0.49
N THR A 253 -7.07 -0.33 0.36
CA THR A 253 -7.26 1.06 -0.09
C THR A 253 -6.02 1.58 -0.81
N VAL A 254 -6.19 2.56 -1.70
CA VAL A 254 -5.04 3.23 -2.36
C VAL A 254 -4.03 3.75 -1.33
N HIS A 255 -4.49 4.34 -0.23
CA HIS A 255 -3.63 4.83 0.84
C HIS A 255 -2.80 3.71 1.49
N LYS A 256 -3.36 2.51 1.67
CA LYS A 256 -2.66 1.35 2.22
C LYS A 256 -1.68 0.73 1.22
N SER A 257 -1.92 0.91 -0.08
CA SER A 257 -0.97 0.50 -1.12
C SER A 257 0.25 1.43 -1.23
N GLN A 258 0.28 2.56 -0.54
CA GLN A 258 1.37 3.50 -0.68
C GLN A 258 2.69 2.90 -0.17
N GLY A 259 3.65 2.72 -1.08
CA GLY A 259 4.99 2.20 -0.76
C GLY A 259 5.17 0.71 -1.05
N ILE A 260 4.09 -0.06 -1.19
CA ILE A 260 4.20 -1.47 -1.59
C ILE A 260 4.46 -1.58 -3.10
N THR A 261 5.15 -2.64 -3.50
CA THR A 261 5.38 -3.01 -4.91
C THR A 261 4.75 -4.37 -5.13
N LEU A 262 3.97 -4.50 -6.20
CA LEU A 262 3.22 -5.72 -6.52
C LEU A 262 3.53 -6.15 -7.96
N ASP A 263 3.45 -7.44 -8.23
CA ASP A 263 3.62 -7.96 -9.59
C ASP A 263 2.34 -7.81 -10.42
N LYS A 264 1.18 -8.07 -9.80
CA LYS A 264 -0.13 -7.88 -10.41
C LYS A 264 -1.06 -7.10 -9.49
N VAL A 265 -1.83 -6.18 -10.08
CA VAL A 265 -2.86 -5.39 -9.42
C VAL A 265 -4.08 -5.29 -10.30
N VAL A 266 -5.24 -5.38 -9.65
CA VAL A 266 -6.53 -5.04 -10.24
C VAL A 266 -7.03 -3.76 -9.59
N CYS A 267 -7.57 -2.84 -10.36
CA CYS A 267 -8.10 -1.61 -9.80
C CYS A 267 -9.28 -1.03 -10.59
N ASP A 268 -9.97 -0.11 -9.94
CA ASP A 268 -11.05 0.66 -10.56
C ASP A 268 -10.76 2.16 -10.42
N ILE A 269 -10.60 2.82 -11.57
CA ILE A 269 -10.44 4.28 -11.70
C ILE A 269 -11.60 4.92 -12.47
N SER A 270 -12.71 4.19 -12.66
CA SER A 270 -13.91 4.70 -13.35
C SER A 270 -14.61 5.80 -12.55
N ALA A 271 -14.52 5.74 -11.22
CA ALA A 271 -15.09 6.74 -10.33
C ALA A 271 -14.23 8.01 -10.22
N PRO A 272 -14.83 9.19 -9.99
CA PRO A 272 -14.09 10.43 -9.77
C PRO A 272 -13.10 10.31 -8.60
N GLU A 273 -11.87 10.78 -8.79
CA GLU A 273 -10.91 10.90 -7.70
C GLU A 273 -11.35 11.96 -6.68
N PHE A 274 -11.59 11.55 -5.44
CA PHE A 274 -11.81 12.49 -4.33
C PHE A 274 -10.51 13.18 -3.86
N ALA A 275 -9.35 12.59 -4.16
CA ALA A 275 -8.03 13.13 -3.86
C ALA A 275 -7.12 13.02 -5.09
N SER A 276 -6.40 14.10 -5.40
CA SER A 276 -5.53 14.14 -6.59
C SER A 276 -4.37 13.15 -6.48
N GLY A 277 -4.24 12.30 -7.51
CA GLY A 277 -3.12 11.37 -7.65
C GLY A 277 -3.41 9.96 -7.15
N LEU A 278 -4.67 9.63 -6.86
CA LEU A 278 -5.08 8.26 -6.51
C LEU A 278 -4.73 7.29 -7.65
N SER A 279 -5.10 7.61 -8.89
CA SER A 279 -4.78 6.79 -10.07
C SER A 279 -3.28 6.63 -10.23
N TYR A 280 -2.50 7.67 -9.95
CA TYR A 280 -1.02 7.59 -10.02
C TYR A 280 -0.49 6.60 -8.99
N VAL A 281 -0.97 6.67 -7.75
CA VAL A 281 -0.52 5.74 -6.71
C VAL A 281 -0.86 4.32 -7.11
N VAL A 282 -2.09 4.04 -7.55
CA VAL A 282 -2.51 2.69 -7.95
C VAL A 282 -1.68 2.14 -9.12
N VAL A 283 -1.60 2.89 -10.23
CA VAL A 283 -0.90 2.43 -11.44
C VAL A 283 0.61 2.28 -11.19
N SER A 284 1.19 3.07 -10.29
CA SER A 284 2.61 2.97 -9.95
C SER A 284 2.97 1.81 -9.02
N ARG A 285 1.99 1.00 -8.56
CA ARG A 285 2.26 -0.18 -7.71
C ARG A 285 2.89 -1.33 -8.48
N VAL A 286 2.62 -1.45 -9.77
CA VAL A 286 3.07 -2.57 -10.60
C VAL A 286 4.42 -2.31 -11.24
N LYS A 287 5.20 -3.38 -11.46
CA LYS A 287 6.51 -3.31 -12.13
C LYS A 287 6.37 -3.16 -13.65
N THR A 288 5.35 -3.76 -14.24
CA THR A 288 5.13 -3.78 -15.70
C THR A 288 3.69 -3.41 -16.04
N LEU A 289 3.46 -2.92 -17.25
CA LEU A 289 2.10 -2.65 -17.74
C LEU A 289 1.22 -3.92 -17.76
N GLY A 290 1.81 -5.08 -18.08
CA GLY A 290 1.12 -6.38 -18.08
C GLY A 290 0.67 -6.82 -16.68
N GLY A 291 1.26 -6.27 -15.62
CA GLY A 291 0.80 -6.47 -14.24
C GLY A 291 -0.41 -5.63 -13.85
N LEU A 292 -0.95 -4.81 -14.75
CA LEU A 292 -2.10 -3.94 -14.46
C LEU A 292 -3.35 -4.45 -15.16
N MET A 293 -4.46 -4.47 -14.43
CA MET A 293 -5.80 -4.66 -14.99
C MET A 293 -6.79 -3.64 -14.40
N PHE A 294 -7.59 -3.02 -15.26
CA PHE A 294 -8.72 -2.18 -14.83
C PHE A 294 -10.02 -2.97 -14.90
N GLU A 295 -10.80 -2.97 -13.82
CA GLU A 295 -12.08 -3.72 -13.76
C GLU A 295 -13.12 -3.15 -14.72
N ARG A 296 -13.09 -1.82 -14.94
CA ARG A 296 -14.07 -1.09 -15.73
C ARG A 296 -13.39 -0.15 -16.73
N PRO A 297 -13.99 0.05 -17.92
CA PRO A 297 -13.60 1.12 -18.83
C PRO A 297 -13.69 2.49 -18.15
N PHE A 298 -12.83 3.42 -18.55
CA PHE A 298 -12.81 4.78 -18.03
C PHE A 298 -12.44 5.78 -19.13
N ASP A 299 -13.03 6.97 -19.04
CA ASP A 299 -12.78 8.04 -19.99
C ASP A 299 -11.49 8.80 -19.65
N ARG A 300 -10.84 9.37 -20.68
CA ARG A 300 -9.65 10.21 -20.50
C ARG A 300 -9.89 11.39 -19.55
N SER A 301 -11.10 11.95 -19.55
CA SER A 301 -11.52 13.04 -18.66
C SER A 301 -11.40 12.71 -17.16
N ARG A 302 -11.25 11.42 -16.79
CA ARG A 302 -11.01 11.00 -15.40
C ARG A 302 -9.60 11.28 -14.92
N ILE A 303 -8.62 11.19 -15.82
CA ILE A 303 -7.18 11.29 -15.50
C ILE A 303 -6.49 12.47 -16.21
N TYR A 304 -7.24 13.22 -17.01
CA TYR A 304 -6.83 14.47 -17.64
C TYR A 304 -7.66 15.63 -17.08
N ARG A 305 -6.99 16.74 -16.74
CA ARG A 305 -7.64 18.00 -16.40
C ARG A 305 -6.95 19.14 -17.13
N GLU A 306 -7.74 19.94 -17.87
CA GLU A 306 -7.25 21.15 -18.54
C GLU A 306 -6.73 22.17 -17.53
N THR A 307 -7.44 22.33 -16.40
CA THR A 307 -7.00 23.16 -15.27
C THR A 307 -6.70 22.26 -14.06
N PRO A 308 -5.47 22.30 -13.50
CA PRO A 308 -5.15 21.56 -12.28
C PRO A 308 -6.06 21.99 -11.13
N SER A 309 -6.49 21.05 -10.28
CA SER A 309 -7.18 21.42 -9.05
C SER A 309 -6.27 22.28 -8.16
N ARG A 310 -6.82 23.14 -7.29
CA ARG A 310 -6.02 23.97 -6.37
C ARG A 310 -4.95 23.15 -5.62
N ALA A 311 -5.32 21.97 -5.12
CA ALA A 311 -4.40 21.05 -4.45
C ALA A 311 -3.27 20.57 -5.37
N MET A 312 -3.57 20.29 -6.65
CA MET A 312 -2.59 19.89 -7.65
C MET A 312 -1.70 21.06 -8.10
N GLY A 313 -2.26 22.25 -8.26
CA GLY A 313 -1.51 23.47 -8.58
C GLY A 313 -0.48 23.83 -7.50
N LEU A 314 -0.88 23.78 -6.23
CA LEU A 314 0.05 23.98 -5.10
C LEU A 314 1.18 22.95 -5.10
N LYS A 315 0.84 21.69 -5.40
CA LYS A 315 1.79 20.58 -5.48
C LYS A 315 2.78 20.74 -6.64
N LEU A 316 2.31 21.19 -7.81
CA LEU A 316 3.15 21.49 -8.97
C LEU A 316 4.07 22.71 -8.71
N SER A 317 3.55 23.74 -8.03
CA SER A 317 4.33 24.94 -7.66
C SER A 317 5.45 24.63 -6.66
N ASP A 318 5.16 23.84 -5.62
CA ASP A 318 6.21 23.35 -4.71
C ASP A 318 7.23 22.51 -5.47
N HIS A 319 6.79 21.60 -6.34
CA HIS A 319 7.71 20.79 -7.14
C HIS A 319 8.65 21.65 -8.01
N ALA A 320 8.12 22.68 -8.69
CA ALA A 320 8.93 23.61 -9.47
C ALA A 320 9.93 24.37 -8.60
N THR A 321 9.50 24.87 -7.44
CA THR A 321 10.38 25.54 -6.47
C THR A 321 11.51 24.63 -6.01
N ARG A 322 11.22 23.34 -5.77
CA ARG A 322 12.24 22.36 -5.36
C ARG A 322 13.20 21.98 -6.48
N GLN A 323 12.79 22.05 -7.74
CA GLN A 323 13.68 21.86 -8.88
C GLN A 323 14.70 23.00 -8.98
N LEU A 324 14.30 24.25 -8.70
CA LEU A 324 15.22 25.39 -8.65
C LEU A 324 16.21 25.32 -7.48
N GLN A 325 15.89 24.55 -6.45
CA GLN A 325 16.73 24.30 -5.27
C GLN A 325 17.59 23.03 -5.41
N ALA A 326 17.63 22.42 -6.60
CA ALA A 326 18.41 21.21 -6.82
C ALA A 326 19.88 21.48 -6.54
N LEU A 327 20.51 20.62 -5.74
CA LEU A 327 21.96 20.60 -5.65
C LEU A 327 22.50 20.11 -6.99
N ASP A 328 23.42 20.87 -7.59
CA ASP A 328 24.23 20.36 -8.68
C ASP A 328 24.91 19.08 -8.18
N VAL A 329 24.63 17.97 -8.86
CA VAL A 329 25.33 16.73 -8.62
C VAL A 329 26.77 17.03 -9.03
N VAL A 330 27.67 17.12 -8.05
CA VAL A 330 29.10 17.02 -8.32
C VAL A 330 29.27 15.67 -9.02
N ALA A 331 29.43 15.71 -10.33
CA ALA A 331 29.85 14.56 -11.10
C ALA A 331 31.19 14.15 -10.49
N GLY A 332 31.20 13.06 -9.73
CA GLY A 332 32.45 12.40 -9.40
C GLY A 332 33.05 11.99 -10.72
N GLU A 333 34.11 12.69 -11.13
CA GLU A 333 35.03 12.19 -12.15
C GLU A 333 35.44 10.79 -11.71
N ALA A 334 35.03 9.79 -12.50
CA ALA A 334 35.65 8.49 -12.43
C ALA A 334 37.14 8.70 -12.72
N PRO A 335 38.07 8.12 -11.92
CA PRO A 335 39.48 8.17 -12.28
C PRO A 335 39.62 7.49 -13.65
N SER A 336 40.21 8.24 -14.59
CA SER A 336 40.62 7.77 -15.90
C SER A 336 41.55 6.56 -15.73
N GLU A 337 41.05 5.36 -16.04
CA GLU A 337 41.92 4.27 -16.46
C GLU A 337 42.42 4.58 -17.87
N GLU A 338 43.53 5.32 -17.95
CA GLU A 338 44.40 5.34 -19.12
C GLU A 338 45.80 4.85 -18.68
N SER A 339 46.09 3.62 -19.09
CA SER A 339 47.40 3.10 -19.54
C SER A 339 48.68 3.60 -18.87
N ASN A 340 49.29 2.70 -18.08
CA ASN A 340 50.58 2.09 -18.44
C ASN A 340 50.80 0.78 -17.68
#